data_AF-A0A6P3YBW7-F1
#
_entry.id   AF-A0A6P3YBW7-F1
#
_cell.length_a   1.000
_cell.length_b   1.000
_cell.length_c   1.000
_cell.angle_alpha   90.00
_cell.angle_beta   90.00
_cell.angle_gamma   90.00
#
_symmetry.space_group_name_H-M   'P 1'
#
loop_
_entity.id
_entity.type
_entity.pdbx_description
1 polymer ?
#
loop_
_entity_poly.entity_id
_entity_poly.type
_entity_poly.pdbx_seq_one_letter_code
_entity_poly.pdbx_strand_id
1 'polypeptide(L)'
;MHDAERIMRNITFSFPSVLIVLKNLMFRWKMNQLSSVLEAVRKNVGEGLYQSPAEKCKVIWYNVASTLFATSSATSLFFVPTLYYTIPILSCILSSSGNCTLPYELPARVNLVYEISEMRSYALFCAILMPSSTLLTIGATAADSLLVSLTFYLCGQLSILGHHVKNTDPRSLKYHYEMKVLMVRHAELLRLASILADTFSSLMFVQTMGLIFSLCIVAYQLLMNVESGKGLNEIIHFMIYSAAVVLLAFCYCFLGECLISESVALDWACYSTNWHELPIESVRLLMICIARSRKPLCLTAGKFYIFSLETFGTVNLTILYGMILRQDSHGYFTRAFYISHSLDRKSIGMAEDTTHFFFTDHEGVHGVSVGVENHYIDQRTE
;
A
#
# COMPACT_ATOMS: atom_id res chain seq x y z
N MET A 1 -11.99 -24.91 -15.43
CA MET A 1 -10.82 -24.32 -14.73
C MET A 1 -10.03 -23.39 -15.66
N HIS A 2 -9.70 -23.83 -16.87
CA HIS A 2 -8.91 -23.04 -17.83
C HIS A 2 -9.54 -21.69 -18.23
N ASP A 3 -10.87 -21.64 -18.43
CA ASP A 3 -11.57 -20.39 -18.77
C ASP A 3 -11.58 -19.38 -17.61
N ALA A 4 -11.75 -19.85 -16.38
CA ALA A 4 -11.74 -19.00 -15.19
C ALA A 4 -10.36 -18.35 -14.97
N GLU A 5 -9.28 -19.11 -15.15
CA GLU A 5 -7.91 -18.59 -15.07
C GLU A 5 -7.61 -17.56 -16.17
N ARG A 6 -8.14 -17.77 -17.38
CA ARG A 6 -8.01 -16.83 -18.51
C ARG A 6 -8.78 -15.53 -18.24
N ILE A 7 -10.01 -15.62 -17.77
CA ILE A 7 -10.84 -14.46 -17.39
C ILE A 7 -10.14 -13.66 -16.29
N MET A 8 -9.65 -14.34 -15.27
CA MET A 8 -9.02 -13.69 -14.14
C MET A 8 -7.74 -12.94 -14.52
N ARG A 9 -6.87 -13.55 -15.34
CA ARG A 9 -5.69 -12.85 -15.88
C ARG A 9 -6.07 -11.59 -16.64
N ASN A 10 -7.10 -11.66 -17.47
CA ASN A 10 -7.58 -10.49 -18.21
C ASN A 10 -8.08 -9.39 -17.27
N ILE A 11 -8.85 -9.75 -16.24
CA ILE A 11 -9.34 -8.79 -15.23
C ILE A 11 -8.16 -8.12 -14.51
N THR A 12 -7.11 -8.87 -14.13
CA THR A 12 -5.92 -8.32 -13.45
C THR A 12 -5.25 -7.20 -14.24
N PHE A 13 -5.24 -7.28 -15.57
CA PHE A 13 -4.64 -6.25 -16.42
C PHE A 13 -5.61 -5.13 -16.77
N SER A 14 -6.85 -5.46 -17.13
CA SER A 14 -7.83 -4.45 -17.56
C SER A 14 -8.30 -3.56 -16.40
N PHE A 15 -8.44 -4.11 -15.20
CA PHE A 15 -8.99 -3.37 -14.06
C PHE A 15 -8.10 -2.19 -13.62
N PRO A 16 -6.79 -2.35 -13.38
CA PRO A 16 -5.91 -1.22 -13.10
C PRO A 16 -5.91 -0.16 -14.21
N SER A 17 -5.97 -0.57 -15.49
CA SER A 17 -6.03 0.38 -16.61
C SER A 17 -7.30 1.24 -16.57
N VAL A 18 -8.47 0.62 -16.31
CA VAL A 18 -9.75 1.35 -16.17
C VAL A 18 -9.70 2.33 -14.99
N LEU A 19 -9.13 1.91 -13.86
CA LEU A 19 -8.96 2.78 -12.70
C LEU A 19 -8.05 3.97 -12.97
N ILE A 20 -6.96 3.76 -13.70
CA ILE A 20 -6.05 4.84 -14.08
C ILE A 20 -6.78 5.85 -14.96
N VAL A 21 -7.56 5.41 -15.96
CA VAL A 21 -8.36 6.31 -16.81
C VAL A 21 -9.38 7.08 -15.98
N LEU A 22 -10.13 6.38 -15.11
CA LEU A 22 -11.12 7.00 -14.22
C LEU A 22 -10.47 8.06 -13.33
N LYS A 23 -9.34 7.74 -12.70
CA LYS A 23 -8.56 8.65 -11.87
C LYS A 23 -8.11 9.90 -12.64
N ASN A 24 -7.59 9.73 -13.86
CA ASN A 24 -7.18 10.87 -14.70
C ASN A 24 -8.36 11.77 -15.07
N LEU A 25 -9.52 11.21 -15.39
CA LEU A 25 -10.74 11.97 -15.69
C LEU A 25 -11.22 12.75 -14.46
N MET A 26 -11.27 12.10 -13.29
CA MET A 26 -11.63 12.74 -12.03
C MET A 26 -10.67 13.87 -11.66
N PHE A 27 -9.36 13.64 -11.84
CA PHE A 27 -8.33 14.64 -11.58
C PHE A 27 -8.48 15.85 -12.50
N ARG A 28 -8.70 15.63 -13.81
CA ARG A 28 -8.97 16.71 -14.76
C ARG A 28 -10.21 17.52 -14.39
N TRP A 29 -11.28 16.86 -13.95
CA TRP A 29 -12.50 17.56 -13.55
C TRP A 29 -12.28 18.44 -12.31
N LYS A 30 -11.45 17.99 -11.36
CA LYS A 30 -11.15 18.72 -10.12
C LYS A 30 -9.99 19.72 -10.25
N MET A 31 -9.28 19.75 -11.38
CA MET A 31 -8.12 20.60 -11.60
C MET A 31 -8.40 22.09 -11.40
N ASN A 32 -9.60 22.57 -11.75
CA ASN A 32 -9.97 23.98 -11.58
C ASN A 32 -9.89 24.43 -10.10
N GLN A 33 -10.25 23.56 -9.16
CA GLN A 33 -10.14 23.86 -7.72
C GLN A 33 -8.66 23.84 -7.28
N LEU A 34 -7.88 22.90 -7.82
CA LEU A 34 -6.46 22.75 -7.51
C LEU A 34 -5.60 23.92 -8.01
N SER A 35 -5.97 24.55 -9.13
CA SER A 35 -5.25 25.73 -9.66
C SER A 35 -5.16 26.85 -8.62
N SER A 36 -6.24 27.08 -7.86
CA SER A 36 -6.26 28.10 -6.81
C SER A 36 -5.28 27.80 -5.66
N VAL A 37 -5.08 26.52 -5.34
CA VAL A 37 -4.10 26.07 -4.35
C VAL A 37 -2.69 26.26 -4.91
N LEU A 38 -2.47 25.83 -6.15
CA LEU A 38 -1.16 25.91 -6.80
C LEU A 38 -0.68 27.36 -6.96
N GLU A 39 -1.58 28.30 -7.29
CA GLU A 39 -1.28 29.72 -7.35
C GLU A 39 -0.90 30.29 -5.98
N ALA A 40 -1.63 29.92 -4.93
CA ALA A 40 -1.31 30.33 -3.56
C ALA A 40 0.07 29.79 -3.14
N VAL A 41 0.35 28.51 -3.40
CA VAL A 41 1.66 27.90 -3.13
C VAL A 41 2.76 28.61 -3.91
N ARG A 42 2.57 28.85 -5.21
CA ARG A 42 3.56 29.52 -6.08
C ARG A 42 3.88 30.93 -5.58
N LYS A 43 2.85 31.70 -5.22
CA LYS A 43 3.01 33.05 -4.66
C LYS A 43 3.81 33.00 -3.36
N ASN A 44 3.41 32.14 -2.43
CA ASN A 44 4.09 31.99 -1.15
C ASN A 44 5.56 31.58 -1.31
N VAL A 45 5.86 30.65 -2.23
CA VAL A 45 7.23 30.24 -2.53
C VAL A 45 8.04 31.39 -3.15
N GLY A 46 7.43 32.19 -4.03
CA GLY A 46 8.08 33.34 -4.66
C GLY A 46 8.42 34.49 -3.70
N GLU A 47 7.68 34.64 -2.60
CA GLU A 47 7.89 35.71 -1.60
C GLU A 47 9.06 35.42 -0.63
N GLY A 48 9.69 34.24 -0.70
CA GLY A 48 10.86 33.90 0.11
C GLY A 48 10.49 33.49 1.54
N LEU A 49 10.17 32.20 1.72
CA LEU A 49 9.51 31.68 2.93
C LEU A 49 10.40 31.44 4.16
N TYR A 50 11.73 31.56 4.08
CA TYR A 50 12.62 31.02 5.13
C TYR A 50 13.73 31.98 5.53
N GLN A 51 13.55 32.65 6.66
CA GLN A 51 14.51 33.62 7.18
C GLN A 51 15.44 32.99 8.22
N SER A 52 14.97 31.99 8.98
CA SER A 52 15.75 31.32 10.04
C SER A 52 16.34 29.96 9.61
N PRO A 53 17.56 29.59 10.07
CA PRO A 53 18.13 28.25 9.84
C PRO A 53 17.25 27.11 10.39
N ALA A 54 16.51 27.34 11.48
CA ALA A 54 15.60 26.35 12.04
C ALA A 54 14.37 26.10 11.13
N GLU A 55 13.84 27.14 10.49
CA GLU A 55 12.76 27.04 9.51
C GLU A 55 13.21 26.28 8.26
N LYS A 56 14.42 26.60 7.79
CA LYS A 56 15.03 25.92 6.62
C LYS A 56 15.16 24.42 6.86
N CYS A 57 15.65 23.99 8.01
CA CYS A 57 15.83 22.56 8.32
C CYS A 57 14.51 21.78 8.22
N LYS A 58 13.43 22.29 8.84
CA LYS A 58 12.11 21.65 8.82
C LYS A 58 11.56 21.51 7.40
N VAL A 59 11.63 22.58 6.62
CA VAL A 59 11.11 22.59 5.24
C VAL A 59 11.94 21.70 4.35
N ILE A 60 13.27 21.71 4.50
CA ILE A 60 14.16 20.86 3.71
C ILE A 60 13.78 19.39 3.90
N TRP A 61 13.46 18.95 5.12
CA TRP A 61 13.02 17.58 5.35
C TRP A 61 11.77 17.23 4.53
N TYR A 62 10.71 18.05 4.62
CA TYR A 62 9.46 17.84 3.87
C TYR A 62 9.66 17.93 2.35
N ASN A 63 10.49 18.86 1.89
CA ASN A 63 10.80 19.04 0.48
C ASN A 63 11.65 17.89 -0.07
N VAL A 64 12.63 17.41 0.70
CA VAL A 64 13.45 16.24 0.34
C VAL A 64 12.58 14.99 0.32
N ALA A 65 11.71 14.78 1.31
CA ALA A 65 10.78 13.65 1.33
C ALA A 65 9.83 13.66 0.13
N SER A 66 9.23 14.82 -0.18
CA SER A 66 8.40 15.02 -1.38
C SER A 66 9.19 14.74 -2.66
N THR A 67 10.39 15.30 -2.78
CA THR A 67 11.24 15.13 -3.97
C THR A 67 11.67 13.69 -4.14
N LEU A 68 12.05 13.01 -3.06
CA LEU A 68 12.40 11.59 -3.06
C LEU A 68 11.22 10.73 -3.52
N PHE A 69 10.02 11.01 -3.03
CA PHE A 69 8.82 10.30 -3.48
C PHE A 69 8.55 10.54 -4.97
N ALA A 70 8.63 11.79 -5.43
CA ALA A 70 8.39 12.14 -6.82
C ALA A 70 9.46 11.56 -7.76
N THR A 71 10.73 11.57 -7.37
CA THR A 71 11.83 10.98 -8.16
C THR A 71 11.75 9.46 -8.16
N SER A 72 11.48 8.82 -7.02
CA SER A 72 11.23 7.38 -6.92
C SER A 72 10.04 6.94 -7.78
N SER A 73 8.95 7.71 -7.74
CA SER A 73 7.79 7.48 -8.60
C SER A 73 8.16 7.63 -10.07
N ALA A 74 8.89 8.69 -10.43
CA ALA A 74 9.33 8.93 -11.80
C ALA A 74 10.28 7.84 -12.32
N THR A 75 11.23 7.35 -11.52
CA THR A 75 12.12 6.25 -11.92
C THR A 75 11.35 4.94 -12.10
N SER A 76 10.38 4.66 -11.23
CA SER A 76 9.52 3.47 -11.35
C SER A 76 8.71 3.45 -12.65
N LEU A 77 8.29 4.61 -13.17
CA LEU A 77 7.54 4.74 -14.43
C LEU A 77 8.31 4.25 -15.65
N PHE A 78 9.63 4.44 -15.66
CA PHE A 78 10.47 3.96 -16.75
C PHE A 78 10.84 2.50 -16.53
N PHE A 79 11.20 2.13 -15.29
CA PHE A 79 11.73 0.81 -15.00
C PHE A 79 10.68 -0.30 -15.11
N VAL A 80 9.47 -0.11 -14.56
CA VAL A 80 8.44 -1.16 -14.50
C VAL A 80 7.96 -1.58 -15.90
N PRO A 81 7.54 -0.67 -16.80
CA PRO A 81 7.15 -1.07 -18.16
C PRO A 81 8.33 -1.65 -18.94
N THR A 82 9.53 -1.10 -18.80
CA THR A 82 10.73 -1.63 -19.48
C THR A 82 10.97 -3.09 -19.09
N LEU A 83 10.99 -3.42 -17.80
CA LEU A 83 11.15 -4.80 -17.36
C LEU A 83 9.99 -5.69 -17.83
N TYR A 84 8.76 -5.20 -17.71
CA TYR A 84 7.56 -5.95 -18.07
C TYR A 84 7.53 -6.39 -19.54
N TYR A 85 8.02 -5.54 -20.47
CA TYR A 85 8.09 -5.89 -21.90
C TYR A 85 9.42 -6.54 -22.32
N THR A 86 10.53 -6.34 -21.58
CA THR A 86 11.84 -6.93 -21.95
C THR A 86 12.03 -8.36 -21.46
N ILE A 87 11.53 -8.72 -20.27
CA ILE A 87 11.54 -10.10 -19.74
C ILE A 87 11.00 -11.14 -20.75
N PRO A 88 9.81 -10.97 -21.36
CA PRO A 88 9.26 -11.95 -22.29
C PRO A 88 10.05 -12.02 -23.60
N ILE A 89 10.60 -10.89 -24.07
CA ILE A 89 11.48 -10.87 -25.25
C ILE A 89 12.77 -11.66 -24.96
N LEU A 90 13.37 -11.42 -23.80
CA LEU A 90 14.58 -12.13 -23.37
C LEU A 90 14.31 -13.64 -23.20
N SER A 91 13.16 -14.03 -22.63
CA SER A 91 12.79 -15.44 -22.52
C SER A 91 12.60 -16.10 -23.89
N CYS A 92 12.05 -15.39 -24.87
CA CYS A 92 11.93 -15.91 -26.24
C CYS A 92 13.31 -16.09 -26.90
N ILE A 93 14.24 -15.13 -26.72
CA ILE A 93 15.61 -15.22 -27.25
C ILE A 93 16.35 -16.41 -26.63
N LEU A 94 16.29 -16.56 -25.30
CA LEU A 94 16.93 -17.67 -24.59
C LEU A 94 16.34 -19.02 -24.98
N SER A 95 15.02 -19.09 -25.20
CA SER A 95 14.35 -20.32 -25.61
C SER A 95 14.65 -20.71 -27.07
N SER A 96 14.80 -19.73 -27.96
CA SER A 96 15.26 -19.94 -29.33
C SER A 96 16.67 -20.56 -29.39
N SER A 97 17.50 -20.35 -28.36
CA SER A 97 18.81 -21.00 -28.24
C SER A 97 18.74 -22.45 -27.76
N GLY A 98 17.59 -22.90 -27.23
CA GLY A 98 17.39 -24.20 -26.58
C GLY A 98 16.39 -25.14 -27.28
N ASN A 99 16.08 -24.91 -28.57
CA ASN A 99 15.12 -25.71 -29.36
C ASN A 99 13.70 -25.81 -28.76
N CYS A 100 13.29 -24.87 -27.91
CA CYS A 100 11.93 -24.81 -27.37
C CYS A 100 11.16 -23.65 -28.03
N THR A 101 9.96 -23.93 -28.55
CA THR A 101 9.05 -22.91 -29.11
C THR A 101 8.04 -22.50 -28.05
N LEU A 102 8.37 -21.45 -27.28
CA LEU A 102 7.40 -20.80 -26.38
C LEU A 102 6.33 -20.07 -27.22
N PRO A 103 5.03 -20.19 -26.89
CA PRO A 103 3.99 -19.40 -27.56
C PRO A 103 4.23 -17.90 -27.34
N TYR A 104 4.08 -17.10 -28.40
CA TYR A 104 4.19 -15.63 -28.35
C TYR A 104 2.99 -15.03 -27.60
N GLU A 105 2.95 -15.15 -26.27
CA GLU A 105 1.96 -14.46 -25.43
C GLU A 105 2.41 -13.02 -25.15
N LEU A 106 1.62 -12.05 -25.62
CA LEU A 106 1.82 -10.64 -25.28
C LEU A 106 1.59 -10.39 -23.77
N PRO A 107 2.46 -9.59 -23.12
CA PRO A 107 2.29 -9.22 -21.71
C PRO A 107 0.96 -8.49 -21.48
N ALA A 108 0.69 -7.45 -22.26
CA ALA A 108 -0.62 -6.82 -22.32
C ALA A 108 -1.47 -7.52 -23.39
N ARG A 109 -2.50 -8.25 -22.94
CA ARG A 109 -3.42 -8.94 -23.84
C ARG A 109 -4.36 -7.95 -24.54
N VAL A 110 -3.94 -7.50 -25.72
CA VAL A 110 -4.75 -6.72 -26.64
C VAL A 110 -5.28 -7.67 -27.72
N ASN A 111 -6.56 -7.53 -28.08
CA ASN A 111 -7.11 -8.26 -29.22
C ASN A 111 -6.43 -7.72 -30.50
N LEU A 112 -5.52 -8.52 -31.04
CA LEU A 112 -4.82 -8.20 -32.27
C LEU A 112 -5.69 -8.55 -33.46
N VAL A 113 -5.72 -7.64 -34.43
CA VAL A 113 -6.31 -7.88 -35.75
C VAL A 113 -5.43 -8.80 -36.61
N TYR A 114 -4.15 -8.98 -36.23
CA TYR A 114 -3.16 -9.77 -36.95
C TYR A 114 -2.57 -10.88 -36.06
N GLU A 115 -2.38 -12.06 -36.65
CA GLU A 115 -1.77 -13.22 -35.99
C GLU A 115 -0.25 -13.03 -35.88
N ILE A 116 0.31 -13.17 -34.67
CA ILE A 116 1.76 -13.04 -34.44
C ILE A 116 2.41 -14.39 -34.78
N SER A 117 2.99 -14.49 -35.96
CA SER A 117 3.69 -15.68 -36.44
C SER A 117 5.21 -15.55 -36.36
N GLU A 118 5.76 -14.32 -36.36
CA GLU A 118 7.22 -14.07 -36.39
C GLU A 118 7.73 -13.30 -35.17
N MET A 119 8.93 -13.67 -34.70
CA MET A 119 9.64 -12.99 -33.60
C MET A 119 9.90 -11.50 -33.86
N ARG A 120 10.15 -11.11 -35.12
CA ARG A 120 10.37 -9.69 -35.50
C ARG A 120 9.09 -8.88 -35.30
N SER A 121 7.97 -9.39 -35.76
CA SER A 121 6.65 -8.78 -35.57
C SER A 121 6.32 -8.67 -34.08
N TYR A 122 6.58 -9.72 -33.29
CA TYR A 122 6.42 -9.71 -31.83
C TYR A 122 7.24 -8.58 -31.16
N ALA A 123 8.53 -8.47 -31.49
CA ALA A 123 9.41 -7.46 -30.93
C ALA A 123 8.97 -6.03 -31.30
N LEU A 124 8.53 -5.80 -32.54
CA LEU A 124 8.00 -4.51 -32.98
C LEU A 124 6.71 -4.14 -32.24
N PHE A 125 5.79 -5.08 -32.03
CA PHE A 125 4.59 -4.83 -31.24
C PHE A 125 4.92 -4.47 -29.80
N CYS A 126 5.82 -5.20 -29.14
CA CYS A 126 6.27 -4.84 -27.78
C CYS A 126 6.91 -3.44 -27.73
N ALA A 127 7.72 -3.09 -28.73
CA ALA A 127 8.34 -1.77 -28.83
C ALA A 127 7.31 -0.63 -29.01
N ILE A 128 6.20 -0.87 -29.72
CA ILE A 128 5.11 0.11 -29.92
C ILE A 128 4.21 0.21 -28.67
N LEU A 129 3.95 -0.91 -27.98
CA LEU A 129 3.11 -0.93 -26.79
C LEU A 129 3.79 -0.30 -25.57
N MET A 130 5.12 -0.37 -25.49
CA MET A 130 5.89 0.17 -24.36
C MET A 130 5.63 1.68 -24.13
N PRO A 131 5.77 2.58 -25.12
CA PRO A 131 5.43 4.00 -24.96
C PRO A 131 3.96 4.25 -24.57
N SER A 132 3.04 3.45 -25.10
CA SER A 132 1.61 3.59 -24.79
C SER A 132 1.32 3.27 -23.32
N SER A 133 1.99 2.25 -22.78
CA SER A 133 1.88 1.88 -21.37
C SER A 133 2.52 2.91 -20.43
N THR A 134 3.65 3.52 -20.80
CA THR A 134 4.31 4.54 -19.99
C THR A 134 3.49 5.82 -19.93
N LEU A 135 2.85 6.23 -21.03
CA LEU A 135 1.95 7.38 -21.05
C LEU A 135 0.75 7.21 -20.09
N LEU A 136 0.18 6.01 -20.03
CA LEU A 136 -0.93 5.72 -19.13
C LEU A 136 -0.50 5.82 -17.66
N THR A 137 0.67 5.27 -17.31
CA THR A 137 1.18 5.27 -15.93
C THR A 137 1.60 6.66 -15.46
N ILE A 138 2.15 7.51 -16.35
CA ILE A 138 2.51 8.91 -16.02
C ILE A 138 1.31 9.67 -15.45
N GLY A 139 0.13 9.54 -16.07
CA GLY A 139 -1.07 10.23 -15.60
C GLY A 139 -1.50 9.82 -14.20
N ALA A 140 -1.36 8.52 -13.87
CA ALA A 140 -1.70 8.01 -12.55
C ALA A 140 -0.76 8.56 -11.46
N THR A 141 0.56 8.46 -11.69
CA THR A 141 1.57 8.85 -10.71
C THR A 141 1.71 10.35 -10.56
N ALA A 142 1.42 11.14 -11.61
CA ALA A 142 1.49 12.59 -11.53
C ALA A 142 0.51 13.15 -10.48
N ALA A 143 -0.71 12.62 -10.44
CA ALA A 143 -1.70 13.02 -9.43
C ALA A 143 -1.25 12.64 -8.00
N ASP A 144 -0.63 11.47 -7.82
CA ASP A 144 -0.11 11.03 -6.52
C ASP A 144 1.06 11.89 -6.04
N SER A 145 2.03 12.15 -6.93
CA SER A 145 3.16 13.02 -6.64
C SER A 145 2.70 14.43 -6.26
N LEU A 146 1.71 14.98 -6.98
CA LEU A 146 1.13 16.29 -6.64
C LEU A 146 0.46 16.29 -5.26
N LEU A 147 -0.30 15.25 -4.92
CA LEU A 147 -0.92 15.11 -3.61
C LEU A 147 0.14 15.08 -2.50
N VAL A 148 1.19 14.26 -2.66
CA VAL A 148 2.28 14.12 -1.70
C VAL A 148 3.01 15.46 -1.53
N SER A 149 3.37 16.12 -2.64
CA SER A 149 4.07 17.40 -2.60
C SER A 149 3.25 18.51 -1.93
N LEU A 150 1.97 18.63 -2.24
CA LEU A 150 1.11 19.65 -1.63
C LEU A 150 0.85 19.36 -0.15
N THR A 151 0.70 18.09 0.22
CA THR A 151 0.51 17.72 1.63
C THR A 151 1.78 18.02 2.43
N PHE A 152 2.96 17.63 1.95
CA PHE A 152 4.22 17.95 2.63
C PHE A 152 4.52 19.45 2.65
N TYR A 153 4.12 20.20 1.61
CA TYR A 153 4.15 21.66 1.66
C TYR A 153 3.31 22.19 2.83
N LEU A 154 2.07 21.71 3.00
CA LEU A 154 1.21 22.11 4.12
C LEU A 154 1.83 21.72 5.47
N CYS A 155 2.36 20.50 5.61
CA CYS A 155 3.05 20.07 6.84
C CYS A 155 4.21 21.00 7.19
N GLY A 156 5.04 21.36 6.19
CA GLY A 156 6.13 22.32 6.38
C GLY A 156 5.65 23.70 6.82
N GLN A 157 4.59 24.22 6.19
CA GLN A 157 4.01 25.52 6.56
C GLN A 157 3.40 25.53 7.96
N LEU A 158 2.71 24.45 8.35
CA LEU A 158 2.16 24.30 9.71
C LEU A 158 3.28 24.23 10.76
N SER A 159 4.36 23.50 10.47
CA SER A 159 5.50 23.37 11.37
C SER A 159 6.26 24.70 11.57
N ILE A 160 6.33 25.52 10.53
CA ILE A 160 6.87 26.89 10.59
C ILE A 160 5.95 27.79 11.40
N LEU A 161 4.65 27.75 11.11
CA LEU A 161 3.66 28.53 11.83
C LEU A 161 3.69 28.21 13.34
N GLY A 162 3.76 26.93 13.72
CA GLY A 162 3.88 26.51 15.11
C GLY A 162 5.19 26.96 15.77
N HIS A 163 6.28 27.00 15.00
CA HIS A 163 7.55 27.55 15.47
C HIS A 163 7.48 29.06 15.73
N HIS A 164 6.84 29.83 14.85
CA HIS A 164 6.64 31.26 15.07
C HIS A 164 5.77 31.51 16.29
N VAL A 165 4.61 30.84 16.41
CA VAL A 165 3.72 30.99 17.58
C VAL A 165 4.47 30.75 18.89
N LYS A 166 5.35 29.75 18.95
CA LYS A 166 6.13 29.43 20.15
C LYS A 166 7.22 30.49 20.47
N ASN A 167 7.79 31.11 19.45
CA ASN A 167 8.95 31.99 19.58
C ASN A 167 8.60 33.49 19.52
N THR A 168 7.34 33.85 19.29
CA THR A 168 6.89 35.24 19.36
C THR A 168 6.99 35.73 20.81
N ASP A 169 7.78 36.76 21.06
CA ASP A 169 7.98 37.34 22.40
C ASP A 169 6.68 38.01 22.90
N PRO A 170 6.03 37.48 23.97
CA PRO A 170 4.82 38.06 24.55
C PRO A 170 4.96 39.52 24.98
N ARG A 171 6.19 39.97 25.26
CA ARG A 171 6.49 41.31 25.77
C ARG A 171 6.75 42.33 24.65
N SER A 172 6.82 41.88 23.40
CA SER A 172 7.02 42.75 22.25
C SER A 172 5.83 43.70 22.06
N LEU A 173 6.09 44.98 21.85
CA LEU A 173 5.09 45.97 21.44
C LEU A 173 4.39 45.58 20.11
N LYS A 174 5.01 44.72 19.31
CA LYS A 174 4.48 44.22 18.04
C LYS A 174 3.76 42.88 18.17
N TYR A 175 3.68 42.29 19.37
CA TYR A 175 3.11 40.97 19.59
C TYR A 175 1.70 40.82 18.98
N HIS A 176 0.83 41.80 19.22
CA HIS A 176 -0.53 41.76 18.67
C HIS A 176 -0.56 41.74 17.14
N TYR A 177 0.28 42.55 16.50
CA TYR A 177 0.40 42.59 15.04
C TYR A 177 0.95 41.26 14.50
N GLU A 178 2.01 40.73 15.09
CA GLU A 178 2.62 39.45 14.68
C GLU A 178 1.62 38.30 14.85
N MET A 179 0.92 38.22 15.98
CA MET A 179 -0.13 37.22 16.18
C MET A 179 -1.26 37.34 15.16
N LYS A 180 -1.68 38.56 14.81
CA LYS A 180 -2.70 38.78 13.78
C LYS A 180 -2.24 38.24 12.42
N VAL A 181 -0.98 38.46 12.04
CA VAL A 181 -0.40 37.92 10.80
C VAL A 181 -0.37 36.39 10.84
N LEU A 182 0.07 35.79 11.96
CA LEU A 182 0.08 34.33 12.13
C LEU A 182 -1.32 33.73 12.05
N MET A 183 -2.34 34.39 12.60
CA MET A 183 -3.73 33.94 12.51
C MET A 183 -4.29 33.98 11.09
N VAL A 184 -4.03 35.05 10.35
CA VAL A 184 -4.43 35.14 8.94
C VAL A 184 -3.77 34.01 8.15
N ARG A 185 -2.49 33.75 8.42
CA ARG A 185 -1.75 32.66 7.78
C ARG A 185 -2.32 31.29 8.14
N HIS A 186 -2.64 31.05 9.42
CA HIS A 186 -3.29 29.81 9.85
C HIS A 186 -4.62 29.57 9.12
N ALA A 187 -5.46 30.60 9.03
CA ALA A 187 -6.75 30.50 8.34
C ALA A 187 -6.58 30.21 6.84
N GLU A 188 -5.56 30.78 6.20
CA GLU A 188 -5.21 30.47 4.82
C GLU A 188 -4.78 29.01 4.67
N LEU A 189 -3.89 28.51 5.52
CA LEU A 189 -3.42 27.11 5.49
C LEU A 189 -4.55 26.11 5.73
N LEU A 190 -5.43 26.38 6.70
CA LEU A 190 -6.63 25.56 6.93
C LEU A 190 -7.53 25.51 5.68
N ARG A 191 -7.70 26.65 4.99
CA ARG A 191 -8.47 26.71 3.75
C ARG A 191 -7.82 25.89 2.64
N LEU A 192 -6.50 26.02 2.45
CA LEU A 192 -5.75 25.24 1.46
C LEU A 192 -5.81 23.74 1.75
N ALA A 193 -5.66 23.34 3.02
CA ALA A 193 -5.76 21.96 3.44
C ALA A 193 -7.17 21.38 3.22
N SER A 194 -8.23 22.14 3.50
CA SER A 194 -9.61 21.73 3.22
C SER A 194 -9.84 21.53 1.72
N ILE A 195 -9.39 22.46 0.88
CA ILE A 195 -9.53 22.34 -0.59
C ILE A 195 -8.75 21.12 -1.09
N LEU A 196 -7.53 20.90 -0.57
CA LEU A 196 -6.72 19.74 -0.92
C LEU A 196 -7.42 18.43 -0.53
N ALA A 197 -7.88 18.32 0.72
CA ALA A 197 -8.58 17.15 1.22
C ALA A 197 -9.85 16.86 0.42
N ASP A 198 -10.69 17.86 0.14
CA ASP A 198 -11.92 17.69 -0.63
C ASP A 198 -11.66 17.31 -2.10
N THR A 199 -10.65 17.91 -2.73
CA THR A 199 -10.26 17.64 -4.11
C THR A 199 -9.79 16.19 -4.26
N PHE A 200 -8.89 15.75 -3.37
CA PHE A 200 -8.29 14.42 -3.44
C PHE A 200 -9.11 13.34 -2.75
N SER A 201 -10.14 13.66 -1.98
CA SER A 201 -10.91 12.65 -1.23
C SER A 201 -11.52 11.58 -2.13
N SER A 202 -12.11 12.02 -3.24
CA SER A 202 -12.70 11.11 -4.24
C SER A 202 -11.65 10.29 -5.00
N LEU A 203 -10.50 10.91 -5.32
CA LEU A 203 -9.38 10.24 -5.99
C LEU A 203 -8.78 9.16 -5.11
N MET A 204 -8.54 9.47 -3.84
CA MET A 204 -8.01 8.54 -2.85
C MET A 204 -8.97 7.39 -2.59
N PHE A 205 -10.29 7.63 -2.61
CA PHE A 205 -11.27 6.56 -2.50
C PHE A 205 -11.17 5.55 -3.65
N VAL A 206 -11.15 6.02 -4.89
CA VAL A 206 -11.02 5.16 -6.07
C VAL A 206 -9.69 4.42 -6.06
N GLN A 207 -8.60 5.09 -5.66
CA GLN A 207 -7.29 4.47 -5.49
C GLN A 207 -7.33 3.34 -4.46
N THR A 208 -7.87 3.58 -3.25
CA THR A 208 -7.94 2.58 -2.19
C THR A 208 -8.81 1.38 -2.59
N MET A 209 -9.98 1.60 -3.18
CA MET A 209 -10.82 0.51 -3.71
C MET A 209 -10.08 -0.31 -4.76
N GLY A 210 -9.30 0.36 -5.62
CA GLY A 210 -8.48 -0.30 -6.61
C GLY A 210 -7.38 -1.17 -6.04
N LEU A 211 -6.69 -0.69 -5.00
CA LEU A 211 -5.65 -1.46 -4.30
C LEU A 211 -6.24 -2.68 -3.61
N ILE A 212 -7.40 -2.55 -2.94
CA ILE A 212 -8.09 -3.67 -2.29
C ILE A 212 -8.48 -4.72 -3.32
N PHE A 213 -9.15 -4.31 -4.41
CA PHE A 213 -9.59 -5.26 -5.43
C PHE A 213 -8.42 -5.96 -6.13
N SER A 214 -7.34 -5.23 -6.40
CA SER A 214 -6.11 -5.80 -6.97
C SER A 214 -5.48 -6.83 -6.03
N LEU A 215 -5.44 -6.54 -4.73
CA LEU A 215 -4.94 -7.47 -3.71
C LEU A 215 -5.82 -8.73 -3.62
N CYS A 216 -7.14 -8.60 -3.71
CA CYS A 216 -8.06 -9.74 -3.72
C CYS A 216 -7.83 -10.66 -4.92
N ILE A 217 -7.64 -10.10 -6.12
CA ILE A 217 -7.36 -10.91 -7.31
C ILE A 217 -6.03 -11.66 -7.15
N VAL A 218 -4.99 -10.97 -6.70
CA VAL A 218 -3.67 -11.59 -6.51
C VAL A 218 -3.69 -12.66 -5.42
N ALA A 219 -4.39 -12.43 -4.31
CA ALA A 219 -4.57 -13.43 -3.26
C ALA A 219 -5.28 -14.69 -3.76
N TYR A 220 -6.30 -14.54 -4.60
CA TYR A 220 -6.99 -15.67 -5.20
C TYR A 220 -6.09 -16.42 -6.22
N GLN A 221 -5.32 -15.69 -7.05
CA GLN A 221 -4.34 -16.30 -7.96
C GLN A 221 -3.30 -17.11 -7.20
N LEU A 222 -2.80 -16.58 -6.08
CA LEU A 222 -1.85 -17.28 -5.21
C LEU A 222 -2.46 -18.60 -4.71
N LEU A 223 -3.71 -18.59 -4.24
CA LEU A 223 -4.39 -19.79 -3.75
C LEU A 223 -4.48 -20.88 -4.83
N MET A 224 -4.92 -20.51 -6.04
CA MET A 224 -5.00 -21.45 -7.17
C MET A 224 -3.64 -22.02 -7.58
N ASN A 225 -2.58 -21.20 -7.51
CA ASN A 225 -1.24 -21.60 -7.93
C ASN A 225 -0.59 -22.57 -6.93
N VAL A 226 -0.87 -22.42 -5.64
CA VAL A 226 -0.44 -23.36 -4.58
C VAL A 226 -1.10 -24.73 -4.79
N GLU A 227 -2.41 -24.76 -5.07
CA GLU A 227 -3.13 -26.02 -5.31
C GLU A 227 -2.65 -26.75 -6.58
N SER A 228 -2.24 -25.99 -7.60
CA SER A 228 -1.80 -26.55 -8.89
C SER A 228 -0.31 -26.97 -8.91
N GLY A 229 0.43 -26.81 -7.80
CA GLY A 229 1.85 -27.18 -7.71
C GLY A 229 2.77 -26.37 -8.65
N LYS A 230 2.40 -25.12 -8.99
CA LYS A 230 3.23 -24.28 -9.87
C LYS A 230 4.51 -23.82 -9.17
N GLY A 231 5.57 -23.57 -9.96
CA GLY A 231 6.93 -23.34 -9.47
C GLY A 231 7.12 -22.10 -8.59
N LEU A 232 8.18 -22.14 -7.76
CA LEU A 232 8.56 -21.11 -6.77
C LEU A 232 8.60 -19.67 -7.33
N ASN A 233 8.92 -19.50 -8.61
CA ASN A 233 9.04 -18.19 -9.26
C ASN A 233 7.72 -17.40 -9.25
N GLU A 234 6.58 -18.07 -9.45
CA GLU A 234 5.26 -17.43 -9.45
C GLU A 234 4.89 -16.92 -8.05
N ILE A 235 5.15 -17.74 -7.02
CA ILE A 235 4.91 -17.38 -5.62
C ILE A 235 5.73 -16.14 -5.24
N ILE A 236 7.01 -16.10 -5.63
CA ILE A 236 7.88 -14.94 -5.39
C ILE A 236 7.32 -13.68 -6.06
N HIS A 237 6.84 -13.78 -7.30
CA HIS A 237 6.25 -12.64 -8.01
C HIS A 237 5.02 -12.08 -7.28
N PHE A 238 4.13 -12.95 -6.81
CA PHE A 238 2.96 -12.51 -6.03
C PHE A 238 3.34 -11.85 -4.71
N MET A 239 4.32 -12.39 -3.99
CA MET A 239 4.81 -11.82 -2.74
C MET A 239 5.38 -10.41 -2.95
N ILE A 240 6.17 -10.22 -4.02
CA ILE A 240 6.71 -8.90 -4.39
C ILE A 240 5.58 -7.92 -4.71
N TYR A 241 4.59 -8.36 -5.51
CA TYR A 241 3.44 -7.52 -5.85
C TYR A 241 2.63 -7.11 -4.60
N SER A 242 2.30 -8.07 -3.72
CA SER A 242 1.56 -7.78 -2.50
C SER A 242 2.34 -6.84 -1.57
N ALA A 243 3.66 -7.04 -1.44
CA ALA A 243 4.51 -6.15 -0.67
C ALA A 243 4.51 -4.72 -1.24
N ALA A 244 4.54 -4.57 -2.55
CA ALA A 244 4.46 -3.26 -3.21
C ALA A 244 3.11 -2.55 -2.94
N VAL A 245 1.98 -3.29 -2.99
CA VAL A 245 0.65 -2.74 -2.69
C VAL A 245 0.55 -2.29 -1.23
N VAL A 246 1.03 -3.11 -0.29
CA VAL A 246 1.03 -2.78 1.15
C VAL A 246 1.94 -1.58 1.43
N LEU A 247 3.12 -1.52 0.81
CA LEU A 247 4.03 -0.37 0.93
C LEU A 247 3.39 0.92 0.41
N LEU A 248 2.68 0.87 -0.72
CA LEU A 248 1.98 2.03 -1.25
C LEU A 248 0.87 2.50 -0.29
N ALA A 249 0.09 1.57 0.26
CA ALA A 249 -0.92 1.88 1.27
C ALA A 249 -0.31 2.50 2.54
N PHE A 250 0.85 1.97 2.98
CA PHE A 250 1.62 2.54 4.10
C PHE A 250 2.06 3.97 3.80
N CYS A 251 2.60 4.27 2.62
CA CYS A 251 3.02 5.61 2.24
C CYS A 251 1.87 6.63 2.32
N TYR A 252 0.66 6.28 1.88
CA TYR A 252 -0.50 7.17 2.00
C TYR A 252 -0.92 7.40 3.46
N CYS A 253 -0.88 6.36 4.29
CA CYS A 253 -1.23 6.46 5.71
C CYS A 253 -0.18 7.27 6.47
N PHE A 254 1.10 7.08 6.16
CA PHE A 254 2.20 7.88 6.69
C PHE A 254 2.07 9.36 6.31
N LEU A 255 1.74 9.64 5.05
CA LEU A 255 1.49 11.01 4.58
C LEU A 255 0.35 11.69 5.37
N GLY A 256 -0.76 10.97 5.57
CA GLY A 256 -1.89 11.45 6.37
C GLY A 256 -1.51 11.69 7.83
N GLU A 257 -0.72 10.78 8.42
CA GLU A 257 -0.22 10.91 9.79
C GLU A 257 0.68 12.15 9.98
N CYS A 258 1.57 12.43 9.03
CA CYS A 258 2.40 13.65 9.09
C CYS A 258 1.54 14.92 9.14
N LEU A 259 0.45 14.96 8.37
CA LEU A 259 -0.46 16.12 8.34
C LEU A 259 -1.23 16.25 9.66
N ILE A 260 -1.72 15.13 10.21
CA ILE A 260 -2.42 15.10 11.50
C ILE A 260 -1.48 15.56 12.61
N SER A 261 -0.26 15.01 12.65
CA SER A 261 0.76 15.32 13.66
C SER A 261 1.13 16.80 13.67
N GLU A 262 1.40 17.41 12.51
CA GLU A 262 1.72 18.85 12.43
C GLU A 262 0.52 19.74 12.80
N SER A 263 -0.71 19.31 12.47
CA SER A 263 -1.93 20.02 12.89
C SER A 263 -2.10 20.01 14.41
N VAL A 264 -1.85 18.87 15.07
CA VAL A 264 -1.95 18.74 16.53
C VAL A 264 -0.79 19.46 17.22
N ALA A 265 0.42 19.41 16.65
CA ALA A 265 1.57 20.15 17.16
C ALA A 265 1.34 21.67 17.16
N LEU A 266 0.66 22.20 16.14
CA LEU A 266 0.26 23.61 16.10
C LEU A 266 -0.75 23.96 17.20
N ASP A 267 -1.75 23.11 17.43
CA ASP A 267 -2.72 23.29 18.53
C ASP A 267 -2.02 23.35 19.88
N TRP A 268 -1.09 22.41 20.11
CA TRP A 268 -0.28 22.35 21.32
C TRP A 268 0.63 23.57 21.48
N ALA A 269 1.27 24.04 20.40
CA ALA A 269 2.09 25.24 20.42
C ALA A 269 1.27 26.47 20.85
N CYS A 270 0.07 26.63 20.30
CA CYS A 270 -0.85 27.70 20.69
C CYS A 270 -1.27 27.58 22.16
N TYR A 271 -1.61 26.37 22.63
CA TYR A 271 -1.99 26.13 24.02
C TYR A 271 -0.86 26.40 25.03
N SER A 272 0.38 26.07 24.66
CA SER A 272 1.57 26.21 25.51
C SER A 272 2.08 27.65 25.66
N THR A 273 1.48 28.61 24.96
CA THR A 273 1.84 30.03 25.07
C THR A 273 1.33 30.58 26.40
N ASN A 274 2.05 31.53 27.04
CA ASN A 274 1.63 32.18 28.29
C ASN A 274 0.41 33.11 28.10
N TRP A 275 -0.73 32.54 27.74
CA TRP A 275 -1.94 33.27 27.35
C TRP A 275 -2.51 34.14 28.48
N HIS A 276 -2.21 33.82 29.74
CA HIS A 276 -2.59 34.62 30.90
C HIS A 276 -1.90 36.00 30.96
N GLU A 277 -0.72 36.13 30.36
CA GLU A 277 0.08 37.36 30.38
C GLU A 277 -0.23 38.26 29.17
N LEU A 278 -1.09 37.81 28.27
CA LEU A 278 -1.38 38.49 27.01
C LEU A 278 -2.56 39.47 27.13
N PRO A 279 -2.56 40.55 26.34
CA PRO A 279 -3.72 41.42 26.23
C PRO A 279 -4.93 40.65 25.66
N ILE A 280 -6.13 41.03 26.11
CA ILE A 280 -7.40 40.34 25.82
C ILE A 280 -7.62 40.13 24.32
N GLU A 281 -7.22 41.08 23.47
CA GLU A 281 -7.37 40.96 22.02
C GLU A 281 -6.54 39.82 21.42
N SER A 282 -5.30 39.66 21.89
CA SER A 282 -4.42 38.57 21.45
C SER A 282 -4.86 37.21 22.01
N VAL A 283 -5.39 37.19 23.24
CA VAL A 283 -6.00 35.98 23.82
C VAL A 283 -7.20 35.51 22.99
N ARG A 284 -8.06 36.42 22.53
CA ARG A 284 -9.18 36.09 21.64
C ARG A 284 -8.71 35.47 20.33
N LEU A 285 -7.67 36.04 19.70
CA LEU A 285 -7.07 35.49 18.48
C LEU A 285 -6.52 34.08 18.70
N LEU A 286 -5.78 33.87 19.81
CA LEU A 286 -5.23 32.57 20.16
C LEU A 286 -6.33 31.53 20.44
N MET A 287 -7.41 31.92 21.13
CA MET A 287 -8.56 31.03 21.37
C MET A 287 -9.25 30.63 20.06
N ILE A 288 -9.39 31.54 19.09
CA ILE A 288 -9.92 31.21 17.76
C ILE A 288 -8.99 30.24 17.05
N CYS A 289 -7.66 30.42 17.18
CA CYS A 289 -6.68 29.47 16.65
C CYS A 289 -6.93 28.07 17.17
N ILE A 290 -6.89 27.92 18.50
CA ILE A 290 -7.07 26.66 19.23
C ILE A 290 -8.40 26.02 18.83
N ALA A 291 -9.50 26.79 18.85
CA ALA A 291 -10.81 26.28 18.48
C ALA A 291 -10.85 25.71 17.04
N ARG A 292 -10.05 26.25 16.12
CA ARG A 292 -9.96 25.78 14.74
C ARG A 292 -8.93 24.66 14.53
N SER A 293 -7.81 24.65 15.27
CA SER A 293 -6.78 23.60 15.20
C SER A 293 -7.16 22.33 15.95
N ARG A 294 -8.09 22.42 16.92
CA ARG A 294 -8.69 21.27 17.63
C ARG A 294 -9.26 20.20 16.70
N LYS A 295 -9.70 20.57 15.50
CA LYS A 295 -10.06 19.63 14.45
C LYS A 295 -8.81 19.35 13.61
N PRO A 296 -8.18 18.17 13.75
CA PRO A 296 -6.97 17.86 13.02
C PRO A 296 -7.24 17.88 11.51
N LEU A 297 -6.25 18.36 10.75
CA LEU A 297 -6.25 18.26 9.30
C LEU A 297 -6.02 16.80 8.90
N CYS A 298 -7.05 16.17 8.34
CA CYS A 298 -7.02 14.77 7.95
C CYS A 298 -7.22 14.61 6.44
N LEU A 299 -6.42 13.73 5.83
CA LEU A 299 -6.72 13.20 4.51
C LEU A 299 -7.77 12.09 4.65
N THR A 300 -8.81 12.12 3.82
CA THR A 300 -9.89 11.12 3.86
C THR A 300 -10.15 10.52 2.49
N ALA A 301 -10.37 9.21 2.42
CA ALA A 301 -10.90 8.53 1.24
C ALA A 301 -12.43 8.53 1.29
N GLY A 302 -13.05 9.30 0.39
CA GLY A 302 -14.50 9.36 0.20
C GLY A 302 -15.29 9.80 1.44
N LYS A 303 -14.64 10.47 2.41
CA LYS A 303 -15.16 10.81 3.74
C LYS A 303 -15.49 9.61 4.65
N PHE A 304 -15.18 8.39 4.24
CA PHE A 304 -15.43 7.17 5.04
C PHE A 304 -14.19 6.67 5.78
N TYR A 305 -13.02 6.82 5.16
CA TYR A 305 -11.75 6.31 5.70
C TYR A 305 -10.77 7.46 5.91
N ILE A 306 -10.20 7.56 7.11
CA ILE A 306 -9.16 8.54 7.44
C ILE A 306 -7.81 7.87 7.21
N PHE A 307 -6.89 8.54 6.52
CA PHE A 307 -5.52 8.04 6.37
C PHE A 307 -4.71 8.35 7.64
N SER A 308 -4.54 7.37 8.51
CA SER A 308 -3.63 7.40 9.67
C SER A 308 -2.85 6.09 9.80
N LEU A 309 -1.76 6.11 10.58
CA LEU A 309 -1.01 4.89 10.88
C LEU A 309 -1.83 3.91 11.74
N GLU A 310 -2.72 4.43 12.59
CA GLU A 310 -3.63 3.63 13.39
C GLU A 310 -4.58 2.80 12.50
N THR A 311 -5.25 3.46 11.55
CA THR A 311 -6.18 2.77 10.65
C THR A 311 -5.46 1.76 9.76
N PHE A 312 -4.23 2.07 9.33
CA PHE A 312 -3.40 1.12 8.59
C PHE A 312 -3.12 -0.14 9.42
N GLY A 313 -2.75 0.02 10.69
CA GLY A 313 -2.52 -1.11 11.61
C GLY A 313 -3.76 -1.98 11.78
N THR A 314 -4.91 -1.36 12.06
CA THR A 314 -6.19 -2.09 12.24
C THR A 314 -6.59 -2.87 10.99
N VAL A 315 -6.45 -2.27 9.81
CA VAL A 315 -6.80 -2.94 8.54
C VAL A 315 -5.87 -4.13 8.27
N ASN A 316 -4.55 -3.97 8.41
CA ASN A 316 -3.61 -5.07 8.19
C ASN A 316 -3.81 -6.21 9.20
N LEU A 317 -4.05 -5.88 10.47
CA LEU A 317 -4.39 -6.88 11.48
C LEU A 317 -5.65 -7.64 11.09
N THR A 318 -6.71 -6.94 10.66
CA THR A 318 -7.98 -7.57 10.25
C THR A 318 -7.77 -8.52 9.07
N ILE A 319 -6.98 -8.12 8.07
CA ILE A 319 -6.64 -8.97 6.92
C ILE A 319 -5.87 -10.21 7.39
N LEU A 320 -4.86 -10.05 8.25
CA LEU A 320 -4.08 -11.15 8.79
C LEU A 320 -4.94 -12.13 9.59
N TYR A 321 -5.79 -11.63 10.50
CA TYR A 321 -6.73 -12.45 11.27
C TYR A 321 -7.70 -13.20 10.35
N GLY A 322 -8.21 -12.55 9.29
CA GLY A 322 -9.08 -13.20 8.30
C GLY A 322 -8.38 -14.33 7.53
N MET A 323 -7.10 -14.15 7.17
CA MET A 323 -6.29 -15.19 6.53
C MET A 323 -6.02 -16.38 7.47
N ILE A 324 -5.69 -16.11 8.73
CA ILE A 324 -5.43 -17.15 9.75
C ILE A 324 -6.71 -17.97 10.01
N LEU A 325 -7.85 -17.31 10.23
CA LEU A 325 -9.13 -17.99 10.46
C LEU A 325 -9.54 -18.87 9.26
N ARG A 326 -9.22 -18.43 8.03
CA ARG A 326 -9.45 -19.23 6.83
C ARG A 326 -8.55 -20.47 6.80
N GLN A 327 -7.28 -20.35 7.18
CA GLN A 327 -6.34 -21.47 7.24
C GLN A 327 -6.76 -22.51 8.29
N ASP A 328 -7.25 -22.06 9.45
CA ASP A 328 -7.81 -22.95 10.47
C ASP A 328 -9.05 -23.68 9.97
N SER A 329 -9.98 -22.99 9.28
CA SER A 329 -11.17 -23.63 8.70
C SER A 329 -10.83 -24.70 7.66
N HIS A 330 -9.78 -24.50 6.85
CA HIS A 330 -9.26 -25.52 5.94
C HIS A 330 -8.54 -26.65 6.70
N GLY A 331 -7.84 -26.35 7.79
CA GLY A 331 -7.23 -27.36 8.67
C GLY A 331 -8.26 -28.29 9.31
N TYR A 332 -9.41 -27.76 9.70
CA TYR A 332 -10.55 -28.57 10.18
C TYR A 332 -11.22 -29.35 9.05
N PHE A 333 -11.34 -28.79 7.84
CA PHE A 333 -11.91 -29.51 6.70
C PHE A 333 -11.02 -30.68 6.26
N THR A 334 -9.69 -30.47 6.20
CA THR A 334 -8.72 -31.52 5.86
C THR A 334 -8.61 -32.57 6.97
N ARG A 335 -8.65 -32.17 8.26
CA ARG A 335 -8.75 -33.12 9.38
C ARG A 335 -10.09 -33.86 9.41
N ALA A 336 -11.20 -33.21 9.09
CA ALA A 336 -12.51 -33.86 9.00
C ALA A 336 -12.56 -34.84 7.82
N PHE A 337 -11.91 -34.52 6.69
CA PHE A 337 -11.77 -35.44 5.56
C PHE A 337 -10.84 -36.62 5.89
N TYR A 338 -9.74 -36.38 6.61
CA TYR A 338 -8.83 -37.45 7.07
C TYR A 338 -9.49 -38.36 8.11
N ILE A 339 -10.24 -37.77 9.06
CA ILE A 339 -10.98 -38.51 10.08
C ILE A 339 -12.15 -39.27 9.42
N SER A 340 -12.89 -38.66 8.50
CA SER A 340 -13.96 -39.32 7.74
C SER A 340 -13.42 -40.46 6.87
N HIS A 341 -12.29 -40.28 6.17
CA HIS A 341 -11.68 -41.32 5.33
C HIS A 341 -11.01 -42.44 6.15
N SER A 342 -10.54 -42.14 7.38
CA SER A 342 -10.05 -43.17 8.32
C SER A 342 -11.19 -43.94 9.02
N LEU A 343 -12.35 -43.30 9.24
CA LEU A 343 -13.56 -43.95 9.74
C LEU A 343 -14.21 -44.82 8.65
N ASP A 344 -14.18 -44.38 7.39
CA ASP A 344 -14.69 -45.16 6.25
C ASP A 344 -13.86 -46.44 6.04
N ARG A 345 -12.51 -46.35 6.14
CA ARG A 345 -11.63 -47.54 6.12
C ARG A 345 -11.81 -48.48 7.30
N LYS A 346 -12.23 -47.98 8.48
CA LYS A 346 -12.56 -48.85 9.63
C LYS A 346 -13.94 -49.49 9.51
N SER A 347 -14.86 -48.91 8.73
CA SER A 347 -16.18 -49.50 8.47
C SER A 347 -16.18 -50.52 7.33
N ILE A 348 -15.17 -50.48 6.45
CA ILE A 348 -15.03 -51.38 5.29
C ILE A 348 -14.08 -52.58 5.58
N GLY A 349 -13.46 -52.62 6.76
CA GLY A 349 -12.56 -53.70 7.19
C GLY A 349 -13.20 -54.75 8.11
N MET A 350 -14.30 -55.38 7.68
CA MET A 350 -14.78 -56.65 8.23
C MET A 350 -15.19 -57.59 7.10
N ALA A 351 -14.20 -58.05 6.33
CA ALA A 351 -14.17 -59.36 5.69
C ALA A 351 -12.79 -59.53 5.02
N GLU A 352 -12.25 -60.74 5.16
CA GLU A 352 -11.10 -61.29 4.44
C GLU A 352 -9.69 -61.08 5.04
N ASP A 353 -9.38 -62.04 5.90
CA ASP A 353 -8.13 -62.79 6.07
C ASP A 353 -6.89 -62.45 5.23
N THR A 354 -5.76 -62.56 5.94
CA THR A 354 -4.41 -62.92 5.46
C THR A 354 -3.77 -62.03 4.39
N THR A 355 -2.77 -61.24 4.78
CA THR A 355 -1.34 -61.54 4.49
C THR A 355 -0.41 -60.46 5.06
N HIS A 356 0.70 -60.92 5.61
CA HIS A 356 1.85 -60.15 6.08
C HIS A 356 2.32 -59.12 5.04
N PHE A 357 2.52 -57.86 5.45
CA PHE A 357 3.49 -56.99 4.78
C PHE A 357 4.29 -56.18 5.80
N PHE A 358 5.59 -56.42 5.73
CA PHE A 358 6.68 -55.74 6.42
C PHE A 358 6.65 -54.22 6.17
N PHE A 359 6.83 -53.43 7.22
CA PHE A 359 7.47 -52.12 7.11
C PHE A 359 8.77 -52.16 7.91
N THR A 360 9.88 -52.26 7.17
CA THR A 360 11.23 -51.96 7.64
C THR A 360 11.40 -50.45 7.69
N ASP A 361 11.39 -49.88 8.90
CA ASP A 361 11.95 -48.56 9.16
C ASP A 361 13.48 -48.70 9.39
N HIS A 362 14.26 -48.03 8.56
CA HIS A 362 15.72 -47.96 8.67
C HIS A 362 16.10 -46.72 9.50
N GLU A 363 16.95 -46.96 10.51
CA GLU A 363 17.79 -46.02 11.26
C GLU A 363 17.08 -45.04 12.23
N GLY A 364 17.31 -45.07 13.53
CA GLY A 364 18.22 -45.85 14.35
C GLY A 364 18.26 -45.27 15.77
N VAL A 365 18.80 -46.10 16.68
CA VAL A 365 19.48 -45.78 17.95
C VAL A 365 18.86 -46.44 19.20
N HIS A 366 19.56 -47.52 19.59
CA HIS A 366 19.81 -48.10 20.90
C HIS A 366 18.64 -48.52 21.83
N GLY A 367 18.51 -49.84 21.99
CA GLY A 367 17.80 -50.47 23.11
C GLY A 367 17.89 -51.99 23.10
N VAL A 368 19.03 -52.50 23.58
CA VAL A 368 19.33 -53.85 24.13
C VAL A 368 18.20 -54.90 24.09
N SER A 369 18.47 -55.98 23.37
CA SER A 369 17.71 -57.24 23.40
C SER A 369 18.01 -58.07 24.64
N VAL A 370 16.98 -58.41 25.41
CA VAL A 370 16.94 -59.63 26.24
C VAL A 370 15.56 -60.27 26.02
N GLY A 371 15.56 -61.52 25.54
CA GLY A 371 14.36 -62.33 25.42
C GLY A 371 14.29 -63.40 26.50
N VAL A 372 13.09 -63.96 26.61
CA VAL A 372 12.70 -65.19 27.35
C VAL A 372 12.51 -64.91 28.86
N GLU A 373 11.38 -65.19 29.51
CA GLU A 373 10.65 -66.46 29.59
C GLU A 373 9.24 -66.28 30.20
N ASN A 374 8.29 -67.12 29.80
CA ASN A 374 6.99 -67.30 30.45
C ASN A 374 7.15 -67.97 31.82
N HIS A 375 6.42 -67.53 32.86
CA HIS A 375 5.48 -68.39 33.61
C HIS A 375 4.87 -67.68 34.85
N TYR A 376 3.53 -67.73 34.88
CA TYR A 376 2.63 -68.00 36.02
C TYR A 376 3.17 -68.03 37.48
N ILE A 377 2.40 -67.32 38.34
CA ILE A 377 1.91 -67.69 39.69
C ILE A 377 2.68 -67.30 40.98
N ASP A 378 1.94 -66.49 41.75
CA ASP A 378 1.73 -66.38 43.22
C ASP A 378 2.77 -65.95 44.27
N GLN A 379 2.20 -65.13 45.16
CA GLN A 379 2.29 -65.08 46.63
C GLN A 379 3.48 -64.43 47.37
N ARG A 380 3.07 -63.36 48.09
CA ARG A 380 3.29 -63.04 49.51
C ARG A 380 4.65 -62.47 50.00
N THR A 381 4.52 -61.28 50.62
CA THR A 381 5.12 -60.82 51.90
C THR A 381 6.58 -61.17 52.17
N GLU A 382 7.45 -60.15 52.24
CA GLU A 382 7.82 -59.35 53.43
C GLU A 382 8.60 -58.11 53.00
#